data_AF-A0A4U8S5I6-F1
#
_entry.id   AF-A0A4U8S5I6-F1
#
_cell.length_a   1.000
_cell.length_b   1.000
_cell.length_c   1.000
_cell.angle_alpha   90.00
_cell.angle_beta   90.00
_cell.angle_gamma   90.00
#
_symmetry.space_group_name_H-M   'P 1'
#
loop_
_entity.id
_entity.type
_entity.pdbx_description
1 polymer ?
#
loop_
_entity_poly.entity_id
_entity_poly.type
_entity_poly.pdbx_seq_one_letter_code
_entity_poly.pdbx_strand_id
1 'polypeptide(L)'
;MKGLFAGDLNEFVKYSSYGYALDSMGQRNLANLFVTAETARAKESGEYQKVKILALTHLPHNEDSMPTANAQVRIIFGTQTLETTLELVYANFDRWLINTMISLEPHILEQFQTMRDPVVH
;
A
#
# COMPACT_ATOMS: atom_id res chain seq x y z
N MET A 1 1.39 4.21 -1.27
CA MET A 1 1.78 3.32 -2.40
C MET A 1 3.04 3.75 -3.11
N LYS A 2 3.13 4.99 -3.63
CA LYS A 2 4.39 5.51 -4.21
C LYS A 2 5.61 5.26 -3.33
N GLY A 3 5.50 5.52 -2.03
CA GLY A 3 6.58 5.25 -1.08
C GLY A 3 7.11 3.82 -1.07
N LEU A 4 6.23 2.84 -1.23
CA LEU A 4 6.58 1.43 -1.16
C LEU A 4 7.10 0.90 -2.50
N PHE A 5 6.36 1.16 -3.59
CA PHE A 5 6.59 0.50 -4.87
C PHE A 5 7.40 1.33 -5.89
N ALA A 6 7.54 2.64 -5.66
CA ALA A 6 8.38 3.51 -6.49
C ALA A 6 9.72 3.86 -5.81
N GLY A 7 10.04 3.21 -4.68
CA GLY A 7 11.32 3.42 -3.98
C GLY A 7 11.43 4.70 -3.16
N ASP A 8 10.32 5.38 -2.87
CA ASP A 8 10.34 6.66 -2.15
C ASP A 8 10.27 6.42 -0.62
N LEU A 9 11.43 6.15 -0.02
CA LEU A 9 11.56 5.86 1.41
C LEU A 9 10.93 6.94 2.30
N ASN A 10 11.04 8.21 1.92
CA ASN A 10 10.47 9.32 2.70
C ASN A 10 8.95 9.24 2.73
N GLU A 11 8.32 9.00 1.58
CA GLU A 11 6.88 8.77 1.48
C GLU A 11 6.44 7.51 2.24
N PHE A 12 7.24 6.44 2.21
CA PHE A 12 6.95 5.21 2.97
C PHE A 12 6.93 5.49 4.47
N VAL A 13 7.98 6.10 5.01
CA VAL A 13 8.06 6.46 6.43
C VAL A 13 6.96 7.43 6.84
N LYS A 14 6.60 8.36 5.96
CA LYS A 14 5.62 9.41 6.27
C LYS A 14 4.18 8.88 6.36
N TYR A 15 3.81 7.89 5.54
CA TYR A 15 2.42 7.45 5.37
C TYR A 15 2.15 5.99 5.73
N SER A 16 3.17 5.19 6.07
CA SER A 16 3.02 3.83 6.58
C SER A 16 3.18 3.81 8.10
N SER A 17 2.27 3.16 8.82
CA SER A 17 2.44 2.97 10.28
C SER A 17 3.71 2.17 10.59
N TYR A 18 4.01 1.17 9.76
CA TYR A 18 5.23 0.38 9.88
C TYR A 18 6.49 1.18 9.52
N GLY A 19 6.43 1.98 8.45
CA GLY A 19 7.53 2.86 8.07
C GLY A 19 7.85 3.88 9.16
N TYR A 20 6.82 4.49 9.75
CA TYR A 20 6.95 5.39 10.88
C TYR A 20 7.55 4.69 12.11
N ALA A 21 7.05 3.50 12.46
CA ALA A 21 7.55 2.74 13.59
C ALA A 21 9.05 2.44 13.44
N LEU A 22 9.47 1.91 12.29
CA LEU A 22 10.88 1.62 12.02
C LEU A 22 11.76 2.86 12.09
N ASP A 23 11.32 3.99 11.52
CA ASP A 23 12.10 5.24 11.56
C ASP A 23 12.22 5.80 12.98
N SER A 24 11.13 5.76 13.76
CA SER A 24 11.11 6.20 15.16
C SER A 24 12.03 5.37 16.06
N MET A 25 12.26 4.10 15.70
CA MET A 25 13.19 3.19 16.38
C MET A 25 14.64 3.33 15.91
N GLY A 26 14.93 4.27 15.00
CA GLY A 26 16.25 4.41 14.37
C GLY A 26 16.60 3.29 13.38
N GLN A 27 15.62 2.49 12.97
CA GLN A 27 15.76 1.34 12.06
C GLN A 27 15.44 1.72 10.60
N ARG A 28 15.81 2.94 10.21
CA ARG A 28 15.56 3.47 8.86
C ARG A 28 16.22 2.62 7.76
N ASN A 29 17.33 1.96 8.07
CA ASN A 29 17.97 0.99 7.19
C ASN A 29 17.07 -0.23 6.88
N LEU A 30 16.35 -0.76 7.88
CA LEU A 30 15.39 -1.86 7.67
C LEU A 30 14.19 -1.41 6.83
N ALA A 31 13.70 -0.19 7.06
CA ALA A 31 12.66 0.41 6.22
C ALA A 31 13.14 0.53 4.76
N ASN A 32 14.39 0.97 4.56
CA ASN A 32 14.99 1.06 3.24
C ASN A 32 15.16 -0.29 2.57
N LEU A 33 15.59 -1.33 3.29
CA LEU A 33 15.70 -2.69 2.75
C LEU A 33 14.35 -3.21 2.29
N PHE A 34 13.30 -3.01 3.09
CA PHE A 34 11.94 -3.41 2.73
C PHE A 34 11.43 -2.66 1.48
N VAL A 35 11.55 -1.33 1.45
CA VAL A 35 11.16 -0.52 0.28
C VAL A 35 11.94 -0.93 -0.97
N THR A 36 13.24 -1.20 -0.82
CA THR A 36 14.09 -1.64 -1.94
C THR A 36 13.63 -2.99 -2.49
N ALA A 37 13.32 -3.96 -1.62
CA ALA A 37 12.82 -5.27 -2.02
C ALA A 37 11.47 -5.17 -2.76
N GLU A 38 10.54 -4.39 -2.22
CA GLU A 38 9.20 -4.23 -2.83
C GLU A 38 9.24 -3.40 -4.13
N THR A 39 10.17 -2.46 -4.24
CA THR A 39 10.42 -1.72 -5.49
C THR A 39 11.02 -2.63 -6.55
N ALA A 40 11.94 -3.52 -6.19
CA ALA A 40 12.49 -4.51 -7.13
C ALA A 40 11.38 -5.43 -7.66
N ARG A 41 10.49 -5.92 -6.79
CA ARG A 41 9.33 -6.74 -7.18
C ARG A 41 8.32 -6.00 -8.03
N ALA A 42 8.06 -4.72 -7.72
CA ALA A 42 7.21 -3.87 -8.53
C ALA A 42 7.77 -3.71 -9.95
N LYS A 43 9.10 -3.61 -10.11
CA LYS A 43 9.76 -3.58 -11.43
C LYS A 43 9.60 -4.89 -12.19
N GLU A 44 9.74 -6.03 -11.51
CA GLU A 44 9.48 -7.36 -12.09
C GLU A 44 8.01 -7.50 -12.55
N SER A 45 7.08 -6.77 -11.93
CA SER A 45 5.65 -6.75 -12.27
C SER A 45 5.24 -5.67 -13.29
N GLY A 46 6.18 -4.98 -13.93
CA GLY A 46 5.88 -3.96 -14.95
C GLY A 46 5.93 -2.50 -14.46
N GLU A 47 6.57 -2.26 -13.32
CA GLU A 47 6.81 -0.96 -12.69
C GLU A 47 5.53 -0.26 -12.17
N TYR A 48 5.60 0.26 -10.94
CA TYR A 48 4.49 1.02 -10.36
C TYR A 48 4.17 2.26 -11.19
N GLN A 49 2.90 2.40 -11.57
CA GLN A 49 2.41 3.58 -12.30
C GLN A 49 1.54 4.47 -11.41
N LYS A 50 0.49 3.89 -10.81
CA LYS A 50 -0.47 4.64 -9.99
C LYS A 50 -1.31 3.73 -9.10
N VAL A 51 -2.03 4.36 -8.18
CA VAL A 51 -3.10 3.75 -7.40
C VAL A 51 -4.40 4.49 -7.64
N LYS A 52 -5.52 3.77 -7.70
CA LYS A 52 -6.88 4.31 -7.71
C LYS A 52 -7.60 3.88 -6.45
N ILE A 53 -8.33 4.80 -5.83
CA ILE A 53 -9.27 4.48 -4.75
C ILE A 53 -10.59 4.11 -5.41
N LEU A 54 -11.09 2.90 -5.12
CA LEU A 54 -12.35 2.39 -5.66
C LEU A 54 -13.51 2.69 -4.71
N ALA A 55 -13.27 2.53 -3.41
CA ALA A 55 -14.24 2.81 -2.36
C ALA A 55 -13.51 3.23 -1.07
N LEU A 56 -14.17 4.07 -0.27
CA LEU A 56 -13.72 4.47 1.05
C LEU A 56 -14.87 4.26 2.03
N THR A 57 -14.62 3.47 3.06
CA THR A 57 -15.60 3.16 4.11
C THR A 57 -15.06 3.62 5.45
N HIS A 58 -15.71 4.62 6.03
CA HIS A 58 -15.42 5.04 7.41
C HIS A 58 -16.00 4.01 8.37
N LEU A 59 -15.17 3.56 9.32
CA LEU A 59 -15.63 2.65 10.35
C LEU A 59 -16.24 3.45 11.50
N PRO A 60 -17.27 2.91 12.19
CA PRO A 60 -17.80 3.52 13.40
C PRO A 60 -16.65 3.74 14.39
N HIS A 61 -16.54 4.95 14.93
CA HIS A 61 -15.57 5.28 15.97
C HIS A 61 -16.31 5.87 17.16
N ASN A 62 -15.88 5.50 18.36
CA ASN A 62 -16.29 6.16 19.59
C ASN A 62 -15.48 7.46 19.73
N GLU A 63 -16.01 8.44 20.46
CA GLU A 63 -15.35 9.75 20.66
C GLU A 63 -13.94 9.61 21.29
N ASP A 64 -13.69 8.55 22.05
CA ASP A 64 -12.38 8.26 22.68
C ASP A 64 -11.40 7.47 21.79
N SER A 65 -11.78 7.13 20.55
CA SER A 65 -10.97 6.29 19.66
C SER A 65 -10.50 7.05 18.42
N MET A 66 -9.28 6.73 17.98
CA MET A 66 -8.74 7.27 16.73
C MET A 66 -9.60 6.82 15.55
N PRO A 67 -10.02 7.75 14.65
CA PRO A 67 -10.78 7.39 13.47
C PRO A 67 -10.05 6.34 12.62
N THR A 68 -10.80 5.35 12.13
CA THR A 68 -10.31 4.33 11.20
C THR A 68 -11.18 4.27 9.95
N ALA A 69 -10.58 3.84 8.84
CA ALA A 69 -11.29 3.69 7.57
C ALA A 69 -10.67 2.56 6.76
N ASN A 70 -11.46 1.97 5.87
CA ASN A 70 -10.99 1.02 4.88
C ASN A 70 -11.05 1.64 3.49
N ALA A 71 -9.96 1.55 2.74
CA ALA A 71 -9.90 1.97 1.35
C ALA A 71 -9.70 0.76 0.45
N GLN A 72 -10.68 0.46 -0.40
CA GLN A 72 -10.48 -0.49 -1.49
C GLN A 72 -9.70 0.21 -2.60
N VAL A 73 -8.58 -0.36 -3.01
CA VAL A 73 -7.67 0.26 -3.98
C VAL A 73 -7.34 -0.69 -5.12
N ARG A 74 -7.09 -0.11 -6.29
CA ARG A 74 -6.46 -0.78 -7.44
C ARG A 74 -5.10 -0.16 -7.69
N ILE A 75 -4.04 -0.94 -7.54
CA ILE A 75 -2.65 -0.56 -7.78
C ILE A 75 -2.24 -1.08 -9.15
N ILE A 76 -1.64 -0.25 -9.97
CA ILE A 76 -1.34 -0.55 -11.38
C ILE A 76 0.17 -0.63 -11.55
N PHE A 77 0.62 -1.77 -12.08
CA PHE A 77 2.01 -2.07 -12.42
C PHE A 77 2.07 -2.47 -13.90
N GLY A 78 2.50 -1.57 -14.80
CA GLY A 78 2.42 -1.84 -16.23
C GLY A 78 1.01 -2.25 -16.69
N THR A 79 0.86 -3.48 -17.20
CA THR A 79 -0.43 -4.10 -17.56
C THR A 79 -1.10 -4.89 -16.43
N GLN A 80 -0.39 -5.09 -15.32
CA GLN A 80 -0.83 -5.87 -14.17
C GLN A 80 -1.51 -4.98 -13.12
N THR A 81 -2.48 -5.53 -12.39
CA THR A 81 -3.20 -4.77 -11.36
C THR A 81 -3.43 -5.56 -10.08
N LEU A 82 -3.14 -4.96 -8.93
CA LEU A 82 -3.48 -5.49 -7.62
C LEU A 82 -4.72 -4.77 -7.08
N GLU A 83 -5.79 -5.51 -6.83
CA GLU A 83 -6.88 -5.02 -5.99
C GLU A 83 -6.72 -5.52 -4.57
N THR A 84 -6.80 -4.61 -3.60
CA THR A 84 -6.69 -4.95 -2.18
C THR A 84 -7.43 -3.93 -1.33
N THR A 85 -7.61 -4.25 -0.05
CA THR A 85 -8.17 -3.33 0.95
C THR A 85 -7.06 -2.84 1.85
N LEU A 86 -7.03 -1.53 2.08
CA LEU A 86 -6.12 -0.87 3.00
C LEU A 86 -6.87 -0.44 4.24
N GLU A 87 -6.32 -0.79 5.40
CA GLU A 87 -6.69 -0.21 6.68
C GLU A 87 -5.98 1.13 6.84
N LEU A 88 -6.74 2.15 7.17
CA LEU A 88 -6.28 3.50 7.44
C LEU A 88 -6.58 3.84 8.90
N VAL A 89 -5.59 4.40 9.58
CA VAL A 89 -5.72 4.92 10.95
C VAL A 89 -5.35 6.39 10.98
N TYR A 90 -6.15 7.22 11.63
CA TYR A 90 -5.81 8.61 11.86
C TYR A 90 -4.85 8.69 13.05
N ALA A 91 -3.57 8.90 12.78
CA ALA A 91 -2.53 8.89 13.81
C ALA A 91 -2.27 10.30 14.34
N ASN A 92 -2.22 10.42 15.68
CA ASN A 92 -1.79 11.63 16.41
C ASN A 92 -2.47 12.93 15.96
N PHE A 93 -3.72 12.85 15.52
CA PHE A 93 -4.55 13.96 15.05
C PHE A 93 -4.02 14.79 13.86
N ASP A 94 -2.94 14.38 13.20
CA ASP A 94 -2.30 15.19 12.14
C ASP A 94 -2.43 14.58 10.74
N ARG A 95 -2.56 13.25 10.61
CA ARG A 95 -2.66 12.59 9.30
C ARG A 95 -3.20 11.16 9.36
N TRP A 96 -3.70 10.70 8.22
CA TRP A 96 -4.01 9.30 7.96
C TRP A 96 -2.74 8.51 7.61
N LEU A 97 -2.57 7.35 8.25
CA LEU A 97 -1.53 6.38 7.95
C LEU A 97 -2.15 5.10 7.40
N ILE A 98 -1.46 4.47 6.47
CA ILE A 98 -1.75 3.11 6.01
C ILE A 98 -1.23 2.15 7.07
N ASN A 99 -2.14 1.36 7.65
CA ASN A 99 -1.83 0.37 8.67
C ASN A 99 -1.63 -1.04 8.11
N THR A 100 -2.05 -1.28 6.87
CA THR A 100 -1.83 -2.56 6.19
C THR A 100 -0.42 -2.66 5.64
N MET A 101 0.27 -3.75 5.98
CA MET A 101 1.52 -4.13 5.31
C MET A 101 1.22 -4.86 4.01
N ILE A 102 1.80 -4.39 2.90
CA ILE A 102 1.67 -5.04 1.59
C ILE A 102 3.05 -5.51 1.17
N SER A 103 3.16 -6.76 0.74
CA SER A 103 4.38 -7.31 0.16
C SER A 103 4.08 -8.16 -1.08
N LEU A 104 4.99 -8.13 -2.04
CA LEU A 104 4.96 -8.86 -3.30
C LEU A 104 5.77 -10.19 -3.27
N GLU A 105 6.11 -10.75 -2.09
CA GLU A 105 6.93 -11.99 -1.94
C GLU A 105 6.16 -13.33 -1.90
N PRO A 106 6.68 -14.49 -2.41
CA PRO A 106 7.74 -14.77 -3.42
C PRO A 106 7.42 -15.31 -4.88
N HIS A 107 6.27 -15.89 -5.28
CA HIS A 107 5.83 -16.18 -6.66
C HIS A 107 5.06 -15.06 -7.47
N ILE A 108 4.84 -13.82 -7.01
CA ILE A 108 3.70 -13.45 -6.17
C ILE A 108 2.96 -12.18 -6.64
N LEU A 109 1.63 -12.10 -6.51
CA LEU A 109 0.71 -13.18 -6.15
C LEU A 109 0.33 -13.93 -7.44
N GLU A 110 1.32 -14.53 -8.12
CA GLU A 110 1.25 -15.20 -9.42
C GLU A 110 0.45 -14.41 -10.46
N GLN A 111 0.98 -13.23 -10.80
CA GLN A 111 0.64 -12.42 -11.98
C GLN A 111 -0.83 -11.96 -12.08
N PHE A 112 -1.41 -11.45 -10.97
CA PHE A 112 -2.58 -10.55 -10.99
C PHE A 112 -3.73 -10.98 -11.96
N GLN A 113 -4.30 -12.18 -11.77
CA GLN A 113 -5.25 -12.96 -12.60
C GLN A 113 -6.17 -12.21 -13.60
N THR A 114 -6.01 -12.59 -14.89
CA THR A 114 -6.80 -12.37 -16.14
C THR A 114 -7.86 -11.27 -16.19
N MET A 115 -7.75 -10.41 -17.23
CA MET A 115 -8.82 -9.58 -17.78
C MET A 115 -10.19 -10.25 -17.60
N ARG A 116 -11.09 -9.69 -16.79
CA ARG A 116 -12.51 -10.07 -16.86
C ARG A 116 -12.95 -9.80 -18.30
N ASP A 117 -13.16 -10.85 -19.07
CA ASP A 117 -13.65 -10.81 -20.45
C ASP A 117 -14.85 -9.85 -20.57
N PRO A 118 -14.85 -8.92 -21.53
CA PRO A 118 -16.09 -8.46 -22.14
C PRO A 118 -16.48 -9.44 -23.26
N VAL A 119 -17.76 -9.40 -23.62
CA VAL A 119 -18.41 -10.10 -24.75
C VAL A 119 -19.06 -11.44 -24.37
N VAL A 120 -20.31 -11.33 -23.88
CA VAL A 120 -21.36 -12.26 -24.32
C VAL A 120 -22.13 -11.56 -25.43
N HIS A 121 -22.28 -12.29 -26.53
CA HIS A 121 -22.87 -11.92 -27.83
C HIS A 121 -24.25 -11.27 -27.76
#